data_AF-A0A1M4T141-F1
#
_entry.id   AF-A0A1M4T141-F1
#
_cell.length_a   1.000
_cell.length_b   1.000
_cell.length_c   1.000
_cell.angle_alpha   90.00
_cell.angle_beta   90.00
_cell.angle_gamma   90.00
#
_symmetry.space_group_name_H-M   'P 1'
#
loop_
_entity.id
_entity.type
_entity.pdbx_description
1 polymer ?
#
loop_
_entity_poly.entity_id
_entity_poly.type
_entity_poly.pdbx_seq_one_letter_code
_entity_poly.pdbx_strand_id
1 'polypeptide(L)'
;MKTDVIINRDALCALQELPSESVHCCVTSPPYFALRDYGLDAQIGQEDTPEQYIDRLTSVFRELYRVLRKDGTLWLNIADTYCGTGNKGGYADPKNPKGRTGQRIARNSRVTGCKQKDLIGIPWLLAFSLREQGWYLRSDIIWQKQNPMPESCKDRPTRCYEHIFLLSKEKKYYYDAAAIAEPLAPTTAERYRRARSTNSKYTQEIPGQGKVQGLNRPRDGGYYDDALMPTTRNKRDVWLINTVPYKGAHFAAFPPKLAETCILAGCPKGGIVIDPFFGSGTTGFAAKSLDRHYIGIELNAEYCALARARIGGAGLSSN
;
A
#
# COMPACT_ATOMS: atom_id res chain seq x y z
N MET A 1 -18.51 18.23 -5.59
CA MET A 1 -17.73 17.18 -6.30
C MET A 1 -18.58 15.91 -6.33
N LYS A 2 -18.67 15.22 -7.46
CA LYS A 2 -19.43 13.95 -7.58
C LYS A 2 -18.60 12.80 -7.04
N THR A 3 -19.20 11.91 -6.24
CA THR A 3 -18.58 10.71 -5.69
C THR A 3 -19.16 9.44 -6.31
N ASP A 4 -18.55 8.29 -6.00
CA ASP A 4 -18.90 6.96 -6.51
C ASP A 4 -18.81 6.90 -8.03
N VAL A 5 -17.73 7.50 -8.53
CA VAL A 5 -17.45 7.67 -9.95
C VAL A 5 -16.13 7.05 -10.34
N ILE A 6 -16.05 6.69 -11.63
CA ILE A 6 -14.82 6.28 -12.29
C ILE A 6 -14.56 7.27 -13.41
N ILE A 7 -13.45 7.98 -13.31
CA ILE A 7 -12.98 8.98 -14.28
C ILE A 7 -12.01 8.26 -15.22
N ASN A 8 -12.40 8.13 -16.50
CA ASN A 8 -11.53 7.51 -17.50
C ASN A 8 -10.60 8.57 -18.12
N ARG A 9 -9.41 8.76 -17.55
CA ARG A 9 -8.47 9.82 -17.91
C ARG A 9 -7.08 9.51 -17.33
N ASP A 10 -6.05 10.19 -17.84
CA ASP A 10 -4.75 10.25 -17.18
C ASP A 10 -4.87 10.74 -15.72
N ALA A 11 -4.09 10.10 -14.83
CA ALA A 11 -4.16 10.34 -13.39
C ALA A 11 -3.87 11.79 -13.02
N LEU A 12 -2.83 12.40 -13.61
CA LEU A 12 -2.46 13.78 -13.31
C LEU A 12 -3.52 14.75 -13.80
N CYS A 13 -3.98 14.59 -15.04
CA CYS A 13 -5.02 15.46 -15.60
C CYS A 13 -6.33 15.40 -14.80
N ALA A 14 -6.76 14.21 -14.39
CA ALA A 14 -7.97 14.06 -13.59
C ALA A 14 -7.83 14.68 -12.19
N LEU A 15 -6.68 14.49 -11.53
CA LEU A 15 -6.44 15.10 -10.20
C LEU A 15 -6.45 16.64 -10.27
N GLN A 16 -5.92 17.23 -11.35
CA GLN A 16 -5.92 18.69 -11.56
C GLN A 16 -7.32 19.31 -11.61
N GLU A 17 -8.32 18.54 -12.01
CA GLU A 17 -9.72 18.99 -12.08
C GLU A 17 -10.48 18.82 -10.76
N LEU A 18 -9.93 18.05 -9.82
CA LEU A 18 -10.54 17.87 -8.51
C LEU A 18 -10.27 19.08 -7.59
N PRO A 19 -11.22 19.49 -6.75
CA PRO A 19 -10.99 20.56 -5.79
C PRO A 19 -9.92 20.19 -4.77
N SER A 20 -9.21 21.18 -4.26
CA SER A 20 -8.25 20.98 -3.17
C SER A 20 -8.96 20.51 -1.91
N GLU A 21 -8.27 19.74 -1.07
CA GLU A 21 -8.76 19.29 0.24
C GLU A 21 -10.16 18.63 0.20
N SER A 22 -10.45 17.88 -0.86
CA SER A 22 -11.78 17.34 -1.16
C SER A 22 -11.93 15.84 -0.85
N VAL A 23 -10.83 15.10 -0.62
CA VAL A 23 -10.85 13.67 -0.32
C VAL A 23 -10.12 13.34 0.99
N HIS A 24 -10.49 12.23 1.63
CA HIS A 24 -10.03 11.89 2.99
C HIS A 24 -8.84 10.94 2.98
N CYS A 25 -8.84 9.98 2.05
CA CYS A 25 -7.84 8.93 2.01
C CYS A 25 -7.53 8.56 0.56
N CYS A 26 -6.28 8.24 0.28
CA CYS A 26 -5.88 7.59 -0.96
C CYS A 26 -5.37 6.18 -0.64
N VAL A 27 -5.88 5.18 -1.34
CA VAL A 27 -5.37 3.80 -1.29
C VAL A 27 -5.12 3.36 -2.72
N THR A 28 -3.87 3.10 -3.07
CA THR A 28 -3.51 2.91 -4.47
C THR A 28 -2.27 2.03 -4.65
N SER A 29 -2.11 1.53 -5.87
CA SER A 29 -0.93 0.83 -6.34
C SER A 29 -0.65 1.28 -7.78
N PRO A 30 0.40 2.09 -8.02
CA PRO A 30 0.73 2.55 -9.36
C PRO A 30 1.20 1.39 -10.25
N PRO A 31 1.18 1.55 -11.58
CA PRO A 31 1.90 0.65 -12.48
C PRO A 31 3.38 0.51 -12.08
N TYR A 32 3.87 -0.71 -11.87
CA TYR A 32 5.25 -0.93 -11.43
C TYR A 32 6.26 -0.77 -12.58
N PHE A 33 7.38 -0.12 -12.27
CA PHE A 33 8.47 0.15 -13.22
C PHE A 33 8.93 -1.11 -13.96
N ALA A 34 8.94 -1.03 -15.30
CA ALA A 34 9.42 -2.07 -16.21
C ALA A 34 8.74 -3.45 -16.02
N LEU A 35 7.56 -3.51 -15.41
CA LEU A 35 6.89 -4.78 -15.13
C LEU A 35 5.97 -5.20 -16.28
N ARG A 36 5.06 -4.30 -16.69
CA ARG A 36 3.99 -4.56 -17.67
C ARG A 36 3.85 -3.41 -18.65
N ASP A 37 3.49 -3.77 -19.88
CA ASP A 37 3.05 -2.85 -20.92
C ASP A 37 1.54 -3.05 -21.12
N TYR A 38 0.75 -2.01 -20.91
CA TYR A 38 -0.69 -2.01 -21.09
C TYR A 38 -1.11 -1.51 -22.49
N GLY A 39 -0.16 -1.18 -23.37
CA GLY A 39 -0.42 -0.78 -24.75
C GLY A 39 -1.03 0.61 -24.89
N LEU A 40 -0.82 1.49 -23.92
CA LEU A 40 -1.35 2.86 -23.89
C LEU A 40 -0.20 3.87 -23.87
N ASP A 41 -0.22 4.86 -24.76
CA ASP A 41 0.85 5.85 -24.92
C ASP A 41 1.12 6.65 -23.62
N ALA A 42 0.07 6.97 -22.86
CA ALA A 42 0.17 7.75 -21.64
C ALA A 42 0.42 6.92 -20.37
N GLN A 43 0.66 5.61 -20.48
CA GLN A 43 0.86 4.77 -19.29
C GLN A 43 2.13 5.12 -18.52
N ILE A 44 2.08 4.89 -17.21
CA ILE A 44 3.24 4.94 -16.31
C ILE A 44 3.86 3.54 -16.20
N GLY A 45 5.16 3.45 -15.96
CA GLY A 45 5.90 2.20 -15.74
C GLY A 45 6.69 1.71 -16.96
N GLN A 46 6.69 2.47 -18.05
CA GLN A 46 7.48 2.21 -19.27
C GLN A 46 8.50 3.31 -19.58
N GLU A 47 8.76 4.21 -18.64
CA GLU A 47 9.84 5.19 -18.72
C GLU A 47 11.20 4.52 -18.93
N ASP A 48 12.15 5.24 -19.51
CA ASP A 48 13.45 4.67 -19.87
C ASP A 48 14.37 4.51 -18.66
N THR A 49 14.18 5.34 -17.62
CA THR A 49 14.95 5.26 -16.38
C THR A 49 14.07 5.27 -15.14
N PRO A 50 14.55 4.70 -14.01
CA PRO A 50 13.86 4.82 -12.73
C PRO A 50 13.59 6.27 -12.33
N GLU A 51 14.52 7.19 -12.58
CA GLU A 51 14.36 8.61 -12.22
C GLU A 51 13.16 9.23 -12.92
N GLN A 52 13.02 9.00 -14.24
CA GLN A 52 11.85 9.48 -15.01
C GLN A 52 10.54 8.88 -14.50
N TYR A 53 10.54 7.59 -14.16
CA TYR A 53 9.40 6.92 -13.56
C TYR A 53 9.01 7.53 -12.20
N ILE A 54 10.01 7.77 -11.34
CA ILE A 54 9.82 8.41 -10.04
C ILE A 54 9.29 9.83 -10.21
N ASP A 55 9.87 10.64 -11.11
CA ASP A 55 9.43 12.02 -11.36
C ASP A 55 7.97 12.10 -11.81
N ARG A 56 7.55 11.13 -12.64
CA ARG A 56 6.16 11.06 -13.12
C ARG A 56 5.19 10.70 -12.01
N LEU A 57 5.53 9.71 -11.18
CA LEU A 57 4.74 9.37 -10.00
C LEU A 57 4.71 10.52 -8.98
N THR A 58 5.85 11.14 -8.71
CA THR A 58 5.96 12.29 -7.81
C THR A 58 5.09 13.45 -8.30
N SER A 59 4.98 13.68 -9.61
CA SER A 59 4.06 14.68 -10.17
C SER A 59 2.59 14.36 -9.89
N VAL A 60 2.17 13.10 -10.05
CA VAL A 60 0.82 12.64 -9.70
C VAL A 60 0.56 12.81 -8.20
N PHE A 61 1.49 12.37 -7.36
CA PHE A 61 1.32 12.42 -5.91
C PHE A 61 1.42 13.84 -5.34
N ARG A 62 2.15 14.75 -6.00
CA ARG A 62 2.12 16.19 -5.68
C ARG A 62 0.73 16.77 -5.92
N GLU A 63 0.07 16.40 -7.01
CA GLU A 63 -1.30 16.84 -7.25
C GLU A 63 -2.29 16.19 -6.27
N LEU A 64 -2.10 14.91 -5.96
CA LEU A 64 -2.87 14.22 -4.91
C LEU A 64 -2.72 14.92 -3.55
N TYR A 65 -1.51 15.40 -3.21
CA TYR A 65 -1.26 16.16 -1.97
C TYR A 65 -2.18 17.39 -1.88
N ARG A 66 -2.43 18.10 -2.99
CA ARG A 66 -3.39 19.22 -3.04
C ARG A 66 -4.82 18.74 -2.82
N VAL A 67 -5.22 17.65 -3.47
CA VAL A 67 -6.59 17.10 -3.44
C VAL A 67 -6.95 16.50 -2.07
N LEU A 68 -5.99 15.90 -1.36
CA LEU A 68 -6.21 15.36 -0.01
C LEU A 68 -6.47 16.48 1.00
N ARG A 69 -7.41 16.25 1.91
CA ARG A 69 -7.58 17.07 3.11
C ARG A 69 -6.30 17.11 3.93
N LYS A 70 -6.10 18.15 4.74
CA LYS A 70 -4.91 18.30 5.62
C LYS A 70 -4.69 17.11 6.54
N ASP A 71 -5.78 16.52 7.04
CA ASP A 71 -5.79 15.33 7.89
C ASP A 71 -5.78 14.01 7.10
N GLY A 72 -5.68 14.06 5.77
CA GLY A 72 -5.77 12.89 4.90
C GLY A 72 -4.49 12.05 4.83
N THR A 73 -4.67 10.78 4.46
CA THR A 73 -3.59 9.79 4.35
C THR A 73 -3.45 9.23 2.95
N LEU A 74 -2.22 8.90 2.55
CA LEU A 74 -1.91 8.10 1.37
C LEU A 74 -1.36 6.74 1.81
N TRP A 75 -1.97 5.67 1.31
CA TRP A 75 -1.52 4.30 1.43
C TRP A 75 -1.05 3.81 0.06
N LEU A 76 0.26 3.72 -0.10
CA LEU A 76 0.90 3.47 -1.39
C LEU A 76 1.53 2.08 -1.41
N ASN A 77 0.89 1.14 -2.11
CA ASN A 77 1.45 -0.19 -2.36
C ASN A 77 2.38 -0.16 -3.58
N ILE A 78 3.65 -0.51 -3.37
CA ILE A 78 4.63 -0.56 -4.45
C ILE A 78 5.62 -1.72 -4.25
N ALA A 79 5.97 -2.40 -5.36
CA ALA A 79 6.99 -3.44 -5.39
C ALA A 79 8.27 -2.95 -6.06
N ASP A 80 9.36 -3.63 -5.75
CA ASP A 80 10.64 -3.37 -6.38
C ASP A 80 10.84 -4.17 -7.68
N THR A 81 11.93 -3.89 -8.38
CA THR A 81 12.42 -4.65 -9.52
C THR A 81 13.95 -4.68 -9.52
N TYR A 82 14.52 -5.64 -10.25
CA TYR A 82 15.97 -5.81 -10.34
C TYR A 82 16.50 -5.18 -11.61
N CYS A 83 17.71 -4.61 -11.55
CA CYS A 83 18.43 -4.19 -12.74
C CYS A 83 18.84 -5.42 -13.56
N GLY A 84 18.47 -5.43 -14.83
CA GLY A 84 18.91 -6.43 -15.80
C GLY A 84 17.83 -6.88 -16.77
N THR A 85 18.18 -7.84 -17.61
CA THR A 85 17.33 -8.28 -18.74
C THR A 85 16.30 -9.34 -18.35
N GLY A 86 16.46 -9.99 -17.19
CA GLY A 86 15.60 -11.10 -16.75
C GLY A 86 15.34 -12.11 -17.87
N ASN A 87 14.09 -12.58 -17.99
CA ASN A 87 13.64 -13.47 -19.07
C ASN A 87 13.32 -12.74 -20.40
N LYS A 88 13.53 -11.41 -20.49
CA LYS A 88 13.01 -10.57 -21.59
C LYS A 88 14.09 -10.16 -22.60
N GLY A 89 15.37 -10.43 -22.32
CA GLY A 89 16.47 -10.25 -23.26
C GLY A 89 16.56 -8.83 -23.87
N GLY A 90 17.30 -8.72 -24.98
CA GLY A 90 17.35 -7.54 -25.84
C GLY A 90 16.69 -7.76 -27.21
N TYR A 91 15.96 -8.86 -27.39
CA TYR A 91 15.32 -9.25 -28.65
C TYR A 91 13.93 -9.83 -28.39
N ALA A 92 13.03 -9.72 -29.37
CA ALA A 92 11.68 -10.28 -29.26
C ALA A 92 11.71 -11.80 -29.47
N ASP A 93 11.21 -12.57 -28.48
CA ASP A 93 11.00 -14.01 -28.62
C ASP A 93 9.93 -14.28 -29.70
N PRO A 94 10.26 -14.99 -30.81
CA PRO A 94 9.28 -15.32 -31.85
C PRO A 94 8.08 -16.13 -31.33
N LYS A 95 8.25 -16.91 -30.25
CA LYS A 95 7.16 -17.67 -29.62
C LYS A 95 6.27 -16.83 -28.72
N ASN A 96 6.78 -15.70 -28.23
CA ASN A 96 6.05 -14.72 -27.42
C ASN A 96 6.32 -13.31 -27.95
N PRO A 97 5.74 -12.93 -29.11
CA PRO A 97 6.10 -11.69 -29.80
C PRO A 97 5.77 -10.42 -29.00
N LYS A 98 4.86 -10.52 -28.02
CA LYS A 98 4.52 -9.47 -27.05
C LYS A 98 5.16 -9.65 -25.67
N GLY A 99 5.97 -10.69 -25.47
CA GLY A 99 6.46 -11.10 -24.14
C GLY A 99 5.33 -11.58 -23.19
N ARG A 100 5.70 -12.21 -22.07
CA ARG A 100 4.72 -12.71 -21.08
C ARG A 100 3.95 -11.63 -20.34
N THR A 101 4.40 -10.38 -20.40
CA THR A 101 3.83 -9.25 -19.66
C THR A 101 3.43 -8.08 -20.58
N GLY A 102 3.26 -8.34 -21.87
CA GLY A 102 3.05 -7.31 -22.89
C GLY A 102 4.32 -6.55 -23.30
N GLN A 103 5.38 -6.68 -22.51
CA GLN A 103 6.64 -5.97 -22.73
C GLN A 103 7.63 -6.78 -23.57
N ARG A 104 8.09 -6.17 -24.67
CA ARG A 104 9.02 -6.78 -25.64
C ARG A 104 10.50 -6.66 -25.27
N ILE A 105 10.88 -5.59 -24.57
CA ILE A 105 12.28 -5.26 -24.25
C ILE A 105 12.38 -4.89 -22.76
N ALA A 106 13.43 -5.35 -22.08
CA ALA A 106 13.69 -5.02 -20.68
C ALA A 106 14.12 -3.54 -20.50
N ARG A 107 13.22 -2.71 -19.96
CA ARG A 107 13.48 -1.28 -19.66
C ARG A 107 14.42 -1.09 -18.46
N ASN A 108 14.38 -2.01 -17.51
CA ASN A 108 15.24 -2.05 -16.33
C ASN A 108 16.64 -2.63 -16.60
N SER A 109 17.07 -2.78 -17.85
CA SER A 109 18.34 -3.43 -18.19
C SER A 109 19.58 -2.56 -18.00
N ARG A 110 19.43 -1.23 -18.00
CA ARG A 110 20.51 -0.25 -17.79
C ARG A 110 20.04 0.85 -16.86
N VAL A 111 20.23 0.63 -15.56
CA VAL A 111 19.93 1.63 -14.53
C VAL A 111 21.24 2.25 -14.05
N THR A 112 21.32 3.58 -14.10
CA THR A 112 22.49 4.32 -13.63
C THR A 112 22.80 3.97 -12.18
N GLY A 113 24.06 3.67 -11.87
CA GLY A 113 24.49 3.29 -10.52
C GLY A 113 24.13 1.86 -10.09
N CYS A 114 23.39 1.09 -10.89
CA CYS A 114 23.05 -0.31 -10.60
C CYS A 114 23.81 -1.27 -11.52
N LYS A 115 24.39 -2.32 -10.94
CA LYS A 115 24.97 -3.45 -11.65
C LYS A 115 23.85 -4.41 -12.08
N GLN A 116 24.15 -5.29 -13.03
CA GLN A 116 23.24 -6.38 -13.36
C GLN A 116 22.95 -7.21 -12.10
N LYS A 117 21.68 -7.57 -11.90
CA LYS A 117 21.11 -8.25 -10.73
C LYS A 117 20.98 -7.42 -9.46
N ASP A 118 21.34 -6.13 -9.45
CA ASP A 118 21.09 -5.28 -8.29
C ASP A 118 19.58 -5.08 -8.10
N LEU A 119 19.14 -5.05 -6.84
CA LEU A 119 17.81 -4.57 -6.50
C LEU A 119 17.81 -3.04 -6.64
N ILE A 120 16.91 -2.47 -7.44
CA ILE A 120 16.98 -1.04 -7.79
C ILE A 120 16.60 -0.14 -6.61
N GLY A 121 15.70 -0.59 -5.73
CA GLY A 121 15.23 0.22 -4.60
C GLY A 121 14.08 1.14 -4.96
N ILE A 122 13.29 0.80 -6.01
CA ILE A 122 12.17 1.63 -6.50
C ILE A 122 11.23 2.12 -5.38
N PRO A 123 10.79 1.27 -4.42
CA PRO A 123 9.93 1.71 -3.32
C PRO A 123 10.54 2.87 -2.52
N TRP A 124 11.83 2.77 -2.19
CA TRP A 124 12.51 3.76 -1.34
C TRP A 124 12.91 5.02 -2.11
N LEU A 125 13.26 4.90 -3.40
CA LEU A 125 13.43 6.06 -4.29
C LEU A 125 12.15 6.90 -4.32
N LEU A 126 10.99 6.26 -4.48
CA LEU A 126 9.70 6.96 -4.46
C LEU A 126 9.41 7.56 -3.08
N ALA A 127 9.55 6.78 -2.01
CA ALA A 127 9.25 7.25 -0.65
C ALA A 127 10.08 8.48 -0.26
N PHE A 128 11.36 8.53 -0.64
CA PHE A 128 12.21 9.69 -0.37
C PHE A 128 11.88 10.88 -1.27
N SER A 129 11.59 10.66 -2.56
CA SER A 129 11.11 11.73 -3.44
C SER A 129 9.82 12.38 -2.92
N LEU A 130 8.86 11.57 -2.45
CA LEU A 130 7.64 12.10 -1.82
C LEU A 130 7.93 12.87 -0.53
N ARG A 131 8.85 12.39 0.32
CA ARG A 131 9.25 13.10 1.53
C ARG A 131 9.88 14.47 1.22
N GLU A 132 10.68 14.56 0.16
CA GLU A 132 11.26 15.82 -0.33
C GLU A 132 10.18 16.80 -0.82
N GLN A 133 9.04 16.29 -1.33
CA GLN A 133 7.88 17.11 -1.68
C GLN A 133 7.00 17.51 -0.48
N GLY A 134 7.46 17.26 0.75
CA GLY A 134 6.77 17.69 1.98
C GLY A 134 5.84 16.66 2.60
N TRP A 135 5.75 15.44 2.05
CA TRP A 135 5.03 14.35 2.71
C TRP A 135 5.73 13.90 3.99
N TYR A 136 4.95 13.60 5.03
CA TYR A 136 5.44 12.82 6.15
C TYR A 136 5.39 11.33 5.79
N LEU A 137 6.55 10.67 5.72
CA LEU A 137 6.62 9.20 5.65
C LEU A 137 6.43 8.64 7.08
N ARG A 138 5.27 8.03 7.34
CA ARG A 138 4.85 7.66 8.70
C ARG A 138 5.12 6.20 9.05
N SER A 139 5.07 5.30 8.07
CA SER A 139 5.34 3.89 8.28
C SER A 139 5.71 3.23 6.96
N ASP A 140 6.69 2.33 7.02
CA ASP A 140 6.91 1.29 6.02
C ASP A 140 6.25 0.01 6.51
N ILE A 141 5.16 -0.41 5.85
CA ILE A 141 4.42 -1.61 6.19
C ILE A 141 4.79 -2.70 5.19
N ILE A 142 5.17 -3.86 5.70
CA ILE A 142 5.48 -5.04 4.91
C ILE A 142 4.21 -5.85 4.70
N TRP A 143 3.70 -5.85 3.47
CA TRP A 143 2.65 -6.78 3.07
C TRP A 143 3.26 -8.12 2.70
N GLN A 144 3.22 -9.06 3.65
CA GLN A 144 3.70 -10.43 3.48
C GLN A 144 2.61 -11.33 2.88
N LYS A 145 2.98 -12.06 1.82
CA LYS A 145 2.16 -13.07 1.14
C LYS A 145 2.69 -14.45 1.53
N GLN A 146 1.83 -15.35 1.99
CA GLN A 146 2.19 -16.77 2.19
C GLN A 146 2.07 -17.59 0.91
N ASN A 147 1.33 -17.07 -0.06
CA ASN A 147 1.13 -17.65 -1.39
C ASN A 147 1.79 -16.80 -2.50
N PRO A 148 3.07 -16.40 -2.39
CA PRO A 148 3.71 -15.65 -3.45
C PRO A 148 3.84 -16.51 -4.71
N MET A 149 3.80 -15.87 -5.87
CA MET A 149 4.08 -16.55 -7.13
C MET A 149 5.52 -17.10 -7.10
N PRO A 150 5.76 -18.36 -7.49
CA PRO A 150 7.11 -18.91 -7.54
C PRO A 150 8.01 -18.10 -8.48
N GLU A 151 9.25 -17.83 -8.04
CA GLU A 151 10.28 -17.21 -8.88
C GLU A 151 11.32 -18.26 -9.27
N SER A 152 11.75 -18.26 -10.53
CA SER A 152 12.79 -19.17 -11.04
C SER A 152 14.21 -18.69 -10.70
N CYS A 153 14.41 -18.09 -9.52
CA CYS A 153 15.71 -17.58 -9.05
C CYS A 153 16.44 -18.63 -8.19
N LYS A 154 17.77 -18.71 -8.32
CA LYS A 154 18.61 -19.66 -7.55
C LYS A 154 19.72 -19.00 -6.74
N ASP A 155 19.96 -17.72 -6.95
CA ASP A 155 21.07 -16.94 -6.39
C ASP A 155 20.62 -15.83 -5.43
N ARG A 156 19.34 -15.86 -5.01
CA ARG A 156 18.77 -14.99 -3.98
C ARG A 156 17.47 -15.61 -3.41
N PRO A 157 17.00 -15.12 -2.25
CA PRO A 157 15.67 -15.46 -1.75
C PRO A 157 14.56 -15.03 -2.71
N THR A 158 13.48 -15.81 -2.76
CA THR A 158 12.24 -15.46 -3.46
C THR A 158 11.55 -14.31 -2.74
N ARG A 159 11.02 -13.34 -3.50
CA ARG A 159 10.23 -12.26 -2.90
C ARG A 159 8.87 -12.75 -2.46
N CYS A 160 8.55 -12.52 -1.18
CA CYS A 160 7.26 -12.87 -0.61
C CYS A 160 6.51 -11.66 -0.04
N TYR A 161 7.02 -10.44 -0.24
CA TYR A 161 6.39 -9.23 0.29
C TYR A 161 6.39 -8.07 -0.71
N GLU A 162 5.59 -7.06 -0.40
CA GLU A 162 5.59 -5.73 -1.02
C GLU A 162 5.53 -4.65 0.06
N HIS A 163 5.92 -3.42 -0.29
CA HIS A 163 5.82 -2.28 0.61
C HIS A 163 4.44 -1.63 0.50
N ILE A 164 3.95 -1.14 1.64
CA ILE A 164 2.85 -0.20 1.74
C ILE A 164 3.35 0.97 2.58
N PHE A 165 3.59 2.10 1.92
CA PHE A 165 3.95 3.31 2.65
C PHE A 165 2.69 4.02 3.12
N LEU A 166 2.64 4.33 4.42
CA LEU A 166 1.69 5.28 4.98
C LEU A 166 2.32 6.66 4.95
N LEU A 167 1.72 7.59 4.21
CA LEU A 167 2.11 8.99 4.17
C LEU A 167 0.98 9.90 4.64
N SER A 168 1.33 11.06 5.20
CA SER A 168 0.39 12.11 5.61
C SER A 168 0.88 13.50 5.22
N LYS A 169 -0.04 14.47 5.16
CA LYS A 169 0.30 15.88 4.90
C LYS A 169 0.79 16.61 6.14
N GLU A 170 0.27 16.24 7.31
CA GLU A 170 0.60 16.87 8.58
C GLU A 170 1.04 15.84 9.63
N LYS A 171 1.67 16.32 10.70
CA LYS A 171 2.04 15.51 11.87
C LYS A 171 0.82 14.87 12.54
N LYS A 172 -0.30 15.59 12.57
CA LYS A 172 -1.60 15.13 13.06
C LYS A 172 -2.48 14.86 11.84
N TYR A 173 -3.00 13.64 11.73
CA TYR A 173 -3.85 13.22 10.62
C TYR A 173 -4.85 12.18 11.13
N TYR A 174 -5.87 11.89 10.33
CA TYR A 174 -6.87 10.88 10.66
C TYR A 174 -6.24 9.49 10.66
N TYR A 175 -6.34 8.79 11.79
CA TYR A 175 -5.89 7.41 11.92
C TYR A 175 -6.73 6.67 12.97
N ASP A 176 -7.59 5.75 12.53
CA ASP A 176 -8.40 4.91 13.42
C ASP A 176 -7.65 3.62 13.76
N ALA A 177 -6.81 3.70 14.79
CA ALA A 177 -6.06 2.55 15.29
C ALA A 177 -6.98 1.44 15.83
N ALA A 178 -8.15 1.80 16.36
CA ALA A 178 -9.09 0.86 16.96
C ALA A 178 -9.77 0.00 15.87
N ALA A 179 -10.10 0.58 14.73
CA ALA A 179 -10.74 -0.12 13.61
C ALA A 179 -9.90 -1.25 13.01
N ILE A 180 -8.58 -1.23 13.22
CA ILE A 180 -7.64 -2.27 12.74
C ILE A 180 -6.87 -2.97 13.86
N ALA A 181 -7.27 -2.76 15.12
CA ALA A 181 -6.58 -3.34 16.27
C ALA A 181 -6.60 -4.88 16.22
N GLU A 182 -5.54 -5.49 16.77
CA GLU A 182 -5.40 -6.95 16.84
C GLU A 182 -5.68 -7.45 18.25
N PRO A 183 -6.16 -8.69 18.42
CA PRO A 183 -6.28 -9.29 19.74
C PRO A 183 -4.95 -9.25 20.52
N LEU A 184 -5.05 -8.99 21.83
CA LEU A 184 -3.89 -9.09 22.70
C LEU A 184 -3.33 -10.51 22.65
N ALA A 185 -2.00 -10.65 22.58
CA ALA A 185 -1.40 -11.99 22.57
C ALA A 185 -1.60 -12.66 23.95
N PRO A 186 -1.91 -13.96 24.03
CA PRO A 186 -2.09 -14.68 25.29
C PRO A 186 -0.90 -14.50 26.25
N THR A 187 0.32 -14.58 25.71
CA THR A 187 1.55 -14.37 26.49
C THR A 187 1.70 -12.96 27.06
N THR A 188 1.08 -11.96 26.41
CA THR A 188 1.06 -10.58 26.92
C THR A 188 0.00 -10.44 28.01
N ALA A 189 -1.17 -11.05 27.84
CA ALA A 189 -2.19 -11.13 28.89
C ALA A 189 -1.64 -11.83 30.16
N GLU A 190 -0.92 -12.94 30.00
CA GLU A 190 -0.22 -13.58 31.12
C GLU A 190 0.77 -12.65 31.82
N ARG A 191 1.54 -11.87 31.06
CA ARG A 191 2.48 -10.89 31.64
C ARG A 191 1.74 -9.84 32.46
N TYR A 192 0.54 -9.42 32.06
CA TYR A 192 -0.30 -8.50 32.85
C TYR A 192 -0.71 -9.11 34.20
N ARG A 193 -0.99 -10.41 34.26
CA ARG A 193 -1.39 -11.10 35.51
C ARG A 193 -0.24 -11.42 36.46
N ARG A 194 0.99 -11.52 35.95
CA ARG A 194 2.18 -11.84 36.78
C ARG A 194 2.55 -10.66 37.70
N ALA A 195 2.91 -11.02 38.94
CA ALA A 195 3.57 -10.12 39.88
C ALA A 195 4.84 -9.51 39.24
N ARG A 196 5.09 -8.22 39.48
CA ARG A 196 6.33 -7.56 39.07
C ARG A 196 7.07 -7.14 40.33
N SER A 197 8.18 -7.83 40.60
CA SER A 197 9.11 -7.47 41.67
C SER A 197 9.61 -6.04 41.49
N THR A 198 9.80 -5.33 42.61
CA THR A 198 10.44 -4.01 42.69
C THR A 198 11.89 -4.03 42.19
N ASN A 199 12.52 -5.22 42.15
CA ASN A 199 13.94 -5.39 41.90
C ASN A 199 14.24 -5.92 40.49
N SER A 200 13.74 -5.24 39.46
CA SER A 200 13.97 -5.59 38.05
C SER A 200 14.67 -4.45 37.32
N LYS A 201 15.57 -4.74 36.38
CA LYS A 201 16.22 -3.69 35.56
C LYS A 201 15.25 -2.78 34.79
N TYR A 202 13.98 -3.17 34.68
CA TYR A 202 12.91 -2.42 34.03
C TYR A 202 12.06 -1.56 35.00
N THR A 203 12.19 -1.71 36.32
CA THR A 203 11.50 -0.87 37.32
C THR A 203 12.28 0.41 37.64
N GLN A 204 13.57 0.44 37.30
CA GLN A 204 14.41 1.64 37.42
C GLN A 204 14.14 2.58 36.26
N GLU A 205 14.10 3.88 36.56
CA GLU A 205 13.98 4.91 35.55
C GLU A 205 15.24 4.94 34.69
N ILE A 206 15.07 4.88 33.36
CA ILE A 206 16.18 5.06 32.43
C ILE A 206 16.52 6.55 32.41
N PRO A 207 17.79 6.95 32.66
CA PRO A 207 18.19 8.35 32.66
C PRO A 207 17.71 9.07 31.38
N GLY A 208 16.93 10.15 31.56
CA GLY A 208 16.40 10.96 30.47
C GLY A 208 15.01 10.57 29.94
N GLN A 209 14.37 9.49 30.40
CA GLN A 209 13.03 9.09 29.95
C GLN A 209 11.87 9.54 30.85
N GLY A 210 12.13 10.08 32.05
CA GLY A 210 11.17 10.83 32.88
C GLY A 210 9.99 10.04 33.47
N LYS A 211 9.68 8.84 32.94
CA LYS A 211 8.57 7.96 33.37
C LYS A 211 8.86 6.50 33.06
N VAL A 212 8.65 5.64 34.05
CA VAL A 212 8.58 4.17 33.87
C VAL A 212 7.24 3.82 33.20
N GLN A 213 7.28 3.00 32.14
CA GLN A 213 6.07 2.52 31.47
C GLN A 213 5.13 1.81 32.46
N GLY A 214 3.82 2.01 32.33
CA GLY A 214 2.83 1.42 33.25
C GLY A 214 2.95 -0.11 33.39
N LEU A 215 3.29 -0.81 32.31
CA LEU A 215 3.54 -2.26 32.29
C LEU A 215 4.75 -2.71 33.15
N ASN A 216 5.66 -1.78 33.46
CA ASN A 216 6.88 -2.02 34.22
C ASN A 216 6.78 -1.54 35.67
N ARG A 217 5.63 -1.01 36.11
CA ARG A 217 5.45 -0.64 37.51
C ARG A 217 5.39 -1.90 38.39
N PRO A 218 5.97 -1.87 39.60
CA PRO A 218 5.84 -2.97 40.56
C PRO A 218 4.37 -3.26 40.87
N ARG A 219 4.02 -4.54 41.02
CA ARG A 219 2.68 -5.00 41.40
C ARG A 219 2.75 -6.34 42.10
N ASP A 220 1.92 -6.51 43.13
CA ASP A 220 1.76 -7.77 43.82
C ASP A 220 1.04 -8.80 42.93
N GLY A 221 1.33 -10.08 43.14
CA GLY A 221 0.72 -11.16 42.37
C GLY A 221 -0.78 -11.25 42.60
N GLY A 222 -1.55 -11.43 41.52
CA GLY A 222 -3.00 -11.62 41.60
C GLY A 222 -3.86 -10.34 41.58
N TYR A 223 -3.26 -9.14 41.55
CA TYR A 223 -4.02 -7.88 41.61
C TYR A 223 -4.43 -7.28 40.25
N TYR A 224 -4.10 -7.92 39.12
CA TYR A 224 -4.52 -7.33 37.85
C TYR A 224 -5.99 -7.64 37.58
N ASP A 225 -6.85 -6.64 37.83
CA ASP A 225 -8.27 -6.69 37.45
C ASP A 225 -8.38 -6.97 35.95
N ASP A 226 -8.93 -8.15 35.60
CA ASP A 226 -9.12 -8.56 34.21
C ASP A 226 -10.00 -7.54 33.46
N ALA A 227 -10.87 -6.78 34.15
CA ALA A 227 -11.67 -5.71 33.55
C ALA A 227 -10.84 -4.50 33.10
N LEU A 228 -9.64 -4.30 33.66
CA LEU A 228 -8.72 -3.21 33.27
C LEU A 228 -7.73 -3.63 32.18
N MET A 229 -7.71 -4.90 31.77
CA MET A 229 -6.78 -5.41 30.77
C MET A 229 -7.20 -4.98 29.35
N PRO A 230 -6.29 -4.40 28.56
CA PRO A 230 -6.55 -4.18 27.15
C PRO A 230 -6.85 -5.51 26.45
N THR A 231 -7.99 -5.59 25.76
CA THR A 231 -8.36 -6.79 24.98
C THR A 231 -7.70 -6.80 23.61
N THR A 232 -7.22 -5.65 23.15
CA THR A 232 -6.59 -5.45 21.85
C THR A 232 -5.25 -4.73 21.98
N ARG A 233 -4.48 -4.74 20.88
CA ARG A 233 -3.25 -3.98 20.68
C ARG A 233 -3.28 -3.30 19.32
N ASN A 234 -2.42 -2.30 19.14
CA ASN A 234 -2.19 -1.72 17.82
C ASN A 234 -1.73 -2.79 16.82
N LYS A 235 -2.21 -2.66 15.58
CA LYS A 235 -1.75 -3.48 14.46
C LYS A 235 -0.25 -3.28 14.25
N ARG A 236 0.48 -4.37 14.03
CA ARG A 236 1.90 -4.31 13.67
C ARG A 236 2.07 -3.89 12.21
N ASP A 237 3.28 -3.58 11.81
CA ASP A 237 3.68 -3.13 10.48
C ASP A 237 4.05 -4.28 9.52
N VAL A 238 3.94 -5.55 9.94
CA VAL A 238 4.03 -6.70 9.05
C VAL A 238 2.64 -7.32 8.91
N TRP A 239 2.03 -7.19 7.72
CA TRP A 239 0.67 -7.62 7.43
C TRP A 239 0.67 -8.89 6.60
N LEU A 240 0.24 -9.97 7.22
CA LEU A 240 0.05 -11.25 6.56
C LEU A 240 -1.30 -11.28 5.85
N ILE A 241 -1.30 -11.06 4.53
CA ILE A 241 -2.52 -11.06 3.71
C ILE A 241 -2.22 -11.81 2.41
N ASN A 242 -2.97 -12.88 2.14
CA ASN A 242 -2.77 -13.66 0.92
C ASN A 242 -3.42 -12.99 -0.30
N THR A 243 -2.84 -13.23 -1.47
CA THR A 243 -3.45 -12.82 -2.74
C THR A 243 -4.68 -13.69 -3.01
N VAL A 244 -5.71 -13.09 -3.61
CA VAL A 244 -6.94 -13.78 -3.99
C VAL A 244 -7.07 -13.70 -5.51
N PRO A 245 -7.30 -14.83 -6.22
CA PRO A 245 -7.52 -14.80 -7.66
C PRO A 245 -8.72 -13.93 -8.03
N TYR A 246 -8.59 -13.09 -9.04
CA TYR A 246 -9.70 -12.36 -9.65
C TYR A 246 -10.01 -12.97 -11.02
N LYS A 247 -11.28 -13.35 -11.25
CA LYS A 247 -11.72 -13.99 -12.49
C LYS A 247 -11.80 -13.04 -13.70
N GLY A 248 -11.83 -11.73 -13.48
CA GLY A 248 -11.81 -10.75 -14.57
C GLY A 248 -10.40 -10.55 -15.15
N ALA A 249 -10.31 -10.03 -16.38
CA ALA A 249 -9.06 -9.80 -17.10
C ALA A 249 -8.21 -8.63 -16.53
N HIS A 250 -7.91 -8.68 -15.23
CA HIS A 250 -7.05 -7.71 -14.55
C HIS A 250 -5.97 -8.43 -13.77
N PHE A 251 -4.74 -8.28 -14.24
CA PHE A 251 -3.65 -9.15 -13.83
C PHE A 251 -2.86 -8.67 -12.59
N ALA A 252 -3.19 -7.50 -12.03
CA ALA A 252 -2.41 -6.85 -10.97
C ALA A 252 -3.27 -6.04 -9.99
N ALA A 253 -4.29 -6.66 -9.39
CA ALA A 253 -5.03 -6.02 -8.29
C ALA A 253 -4.52 -6.54 -6.94
N PHE A 254 -4.22 -5.66 -5.99
CA PHE A 254 -4.04 -6.07 -4.59
C PHE A 254 -5.37 -6.61 -4.01
N PRO A 255 -5.33 -7.46 -2.97
CA PRO A 255 -6.54 -8.10 -2.43
C PRO A 255 -7.44 -7.09 -1.72
N PRO A 256 -8.78 -7.26 -1.75
CA PRO A 256 -9.72 -6.39 -1.03
C PRO A 256 -9.37 -6.18 0.43
N LYS A 257 -8.94 -7.24 1.13
CA LYS A 257 -8.57 -7.16 2.54
C LYS A 257 -7.45 -6.16 2.84
N LEU A 258 -6.50 -6.00 1.90
CA LEU A 258 -5.45 -5.00 2.02
C LEU A 258 -6.03 -3.59 1.95
N ALA A 259 -6.88 -3.35 0.93
CA ALA A 259 -7.58 -2.10 0.75
C ALA A 259 -8.45 -1.74 1.96
N GLU A 260 -9.26 -2.69 2.43
CA GLU A 260 -10.12 -2.55 3.61
C GLU A 260 -9.33 -2.14 4.84
N THR A 261 -8.17 -2.76 5.08
CA THR A 261 -7.32 -2.44 6.23
C THR A 261 -6.82 -0.99 6.15
N CYS A 262 -6.35 -0.55 4.99
CA CYS A 262 -5.94 0.83 4.76
C CYS A 262 -7.12 1.82 4.91
N ILE A 263 -8.30 1.49 4.38
CA ILE A 263 -9.50 2.33 4.45
C ILE A 263 -10.02 2.46 5.87
N LEU A 264 -10.10 1.36 6.63
CA LEU A 264 -10.53 1.38 8.02
C LEU A 264 -9.64 2.26 8.87
N ALA A 265 -8.32 2.19 8.68
CA ALA A 265 -7.38 3.02 9.42
C ALA A 265 -7.34 4.48 8.93
N GLY A 266 -7.38 4.71 7.63
CA GLY A 266 -7.10 6.02 7.02
C GLY A 266 -8.31 6.84 6.58
N CYS A 267 -9.53 6.28 6.60
CA CYS A 267 -10.73 6.97 6.11
C CYS A 267 -11.90 6.89 7.11
N PRO A 268 -12.45 8.03 7.56
CA PRO A 268 -13.64 8.04 8.41
C PRO A 268 -14.82 7.38 7.69
N LYS A 269 -15.77 6.86 8.48
CA LYS A 269 -17.04 6.35 7.95
C LYS A 269 -17.76 7.46 7.17
N GLY A 270 -18.30 7.15 5.98
CA GLY A 270 -18.87 8.14 5.06
C GLY A 270 -17.82 9.03 4.36
N GLY A 271 -16.53 8.84 4.62
CA GLY A 271 -15.45 9.57 3.94
C GLY A 271 -15.27 9.15 2.47
N ILE A 272 -14.39 9.86 1.78
CA ILE A 272 -14.11 9.67 0.34
C ILE A 272 -12.71 9.10 0.16
N VAL A 273 -12.63 7.93 -0.45
CA VAL A 273 -11.38 7.25 -0.82
C VAL A 273 -11.09 7.50 -2.31
N ILE A 274 -9.92 8.02 -2.63
CA ILE A 274 -9.46 8.18 -4.02
C ILE A 274 -8.43 7.12 -4.37
N ASP A 275 -8.41 6.72 -5.63
CA ASP A 275 -7.37 5.85 -6.19
C ASP A 275 -7.04 6.33 -7.61
N PRO A 276 -5.85 6.95 -7.82
CA PRO A 276 -5.44 7.47 -9.13
C PRO A 276 -5.06 6.39 -10.14
N PHE A 277 -4.96 5.12 -9.72
CA PHE A 277 -4.57 3.97 -10.53
C PHE A 277 -5.54 2.81 -10.30
N PHE A 278 -6.82 3.09 -10.57
CA PHE A 278 -7.95 2.30 -10.06
C PHE A 278 -7.99 0.86 -10.55
N GLY A 279 -7.46 0.59 -11.74
CA GLY A 279 -7.44 -0.73 -12.36
C GLY A 279 -8.84 -1.35 -12.40
N SER A 280 -8.95 -2.59 -11.90
CA SER A 280 -10.24 -3.29 -11.76
C SER A 280 -11.12 -2.84 -10.58
N GLY A 281 -10.78 -1.76 -9.89
CA GLY A 281 -11.65 -1.14 -8.89
C GLY A 281 -11.68 -1.84 -7.52
N THR A 282 -10.60 -2.52 -7.11
CA THR A 282 -10.53 -3.11 -5.75
C THR A 282 -10.79 -2.06 -4.68
N THR A 283 -10.17 -0.88 -4.80
CA THR A 283 -10.32 0.21 -3.81
C THR A 283 -11.77 0.68 -3.70
N GLY A 284 -12.44 0.90 -4.83
CA GLY A 284 -13.85 1.32 -4.82
C GLY A 284 -14.79 0.25 -4.28
N PHE A 285 -14.53 -1.02 -4.60
CA PHE A 285 -15.28 -2.15 -4.03
C PHE A 285 -15.13 -2.19 -2.51
N ALA A 286 -13.90 -2.07 -1.99
CA ALA A 286 -13.63 -2.06 -0.55
C ALA A 286 -14.24 -0.84 0.15
N ALA A 287 -14.11 0.35 -0.45
CA ALA A 287 -14.70 1.59 0.08
C ALA A 287 -16.22 1.46 0.24
N LYS A 288 -16.91 1.03 -0.82
CA LYS A 288 -18.37 0.86 -0.82
C LYS A 288 -18.82 -0.20 0.18
N SER A 289 -18.10 -1.31 0.29
CA SER A 289 -18.40 -2.39 1.25
C SER A 289 -18.22 -1.97 2.71
N LEU A 290 -17.50 -0.87 2.95
CA LEU A 290 -17.25 -0.31 4.28
C LEU A 290 -18.06 0.98 4.54
N ASP A 291 -19.12 1.29 3.78
CA ASP A 291 -19.89 2.54 3.92
C ASP A 291 -19.03 3.81 3.69
N ARG A 292 -18.12 3.78 2.71
CA ARG A 292 -17.36 4.95 2.24
C ARG A 292 -17.65 5.20 0.76
N HIS A 293 -17.46 6.44 0.35
CA HIS A 293 -17.52 6.84 -1.05
C HIS A 293 -16.18 6.65 -1.75
N TYR A 294 -16.18 6.54 -3.08
CA TYR A 294 -14.95 6.43 -3.85
C TYR A 294 -14.84 7.40 -5.04
N ILE A 295 -13.62 7.69 -5.45
CA ILE A 295 -13.28 8.27 -6.75
C ILE A 295 -12.16 7.41 -7.34
N GLY A 296 -12.46 6.69 -8.41
CA GLY A 296 -11.46 5.93 -9.16
C GLY A 296 -11.02 6.70 -10.41
N ILE A 297 -9.72 6.75 -10.67
CA ILE A 297 -9.18 7.26 -11.94
C ILE A 297 -8.46 6.12 -12.64
N GLU A 298 -8.76 5.91 -13.92
CA GLU A 298 -8.18 4.83 -14.69
C GLU A 298 -8.03 5.24 -16.16
N LEU A 299 -6.86 4.98 -16.73
CA LEU A 299 -6.54 5.34 -18.11
C LEU A 299 -7.23 4.38 -19.11
N ASN A 300 -7.29 3.09 -18.79
CA ASN A 300 -7.84 2.06 -19.65
C ASN A 300 -9.38 1.96 -19.53
N ALA A 301 -10.08 2.24 -20.63
CA ALA A 301 -11.54 2.17 -20.69
C ALA A 301 -12.11 0.77 -20.40
N GLU A 302 -11.39 -0.30 -20.77
CA GLU A 302 -11.79 -1.68 -20.48
C GLU A 302 -11.71 -1.96 -18.97
N TYR A 303 -10.66 -1.47 -18.30
CA TYR A 303 -10.53 -1.60 -16.86
C TYR A 303 -11.59 -0.78 -16.11
N CYS A 304 -11.96 0.40 -16.64
CA CYS A 304 -13.11 1.14 -16.14
C CYS A 304 -14.40 0.31 -16.22
N ALA A 305 -14.64 -0.40 -17.33
CA ALA A 305 -15.81 -1.28 -17.46
C ALA A 305 -15.79 -2.44 -16.47
N LEU A 306 -14.64 -3.10 -16.29
CA LEU A 306 -14.45 -4.15 -15.28
C LEU A 306 -14.71 -3.64 -13.86
N ALA A 307 -14.20 -2.46 -13.53
CA ALA A 307 -14.40 -1.84 -12.23
C ALA A 307 -15.87 -1.50 -11.96
N ARG A 308 -16.61 -0.99 -12.96
CA ARG A 308 -18.07 -0.77 -12.84
C ARG A 308 -18.80 -2.08 -12.56
N ALA A 309 -18.50 -3.14 -13.31
CA ALA A 309 -19.12 -4.45 -13.12
C ALA A 309 -18.87 -5.00 -11.71
N ARG A 310 -17.62 -4.90 -11.22
CA ARG A 310 -17.23 -5.35 -9.88
C ARG A 310 -17.95 -4.59 -8.76
N ILE A 311 -18.00 -3.27 -8.84
CA ILE A 311 -18.59 -2.41 -7.79
C ILE A 311 -20.13 -2.41 -7.85
N GLY A 312 -20.69 -2.60 -9.04
CA GLY A 312 -22.13 -2.73 -9.29
C GLY A 312 -22.72 -4.10 -8.94
N GLY A 313 -21.90 -5.07 -8.52
CA GLY A 313 -22.35 -6.41 -8.14
C GLY A 313 -22.64 -7.35 -9.32
N ALA A 314 -22.29 -6.97 -10.56
CA ALA A 314 -22.53 -7.75 -11.77
C ALA A 314 -21.54 -8.93 -11.97
N GLY A 315 -20.91 -9.41 -10.91
CA GLY A 315 -19.97 -10.51 -11.01
C GLY A 315 -19.36 -10.87 -9.67
N LEU A 316 -20.08 -11.68 -8.90
CA LEU A 316 -19.61 -12.76 -8.04
C LEU A 316 -20.83 -13.31 -7.28
N SER A 317 -21.70 -14.02 -7.99
CA SER A 317 -22.45 -15.10 -7.37
C SER A 317 -21.43 -16.10 -6.84
N SER A 318 -21.36 -16.19 -5.51
CA SER A 318 -20.64 -17.23 -4.79
C SER A 318 -21.27 -18.58 -5.13
N ASN A 319 -20.58 -19.36 -5.97
CA ASN A 319 -20.58 -20.81 -5.87
C ASN A 319 -19.27 -21.23 -5.20
#